data_AF-A0A517VSY9-F1
#
_entry.id   AF-A0A517VSY9-F1
#
_cell.length_a   1.000
_cell.length_b   1.000
_cell.length_c   1.000
_cell.angle_alpha   90.00
_cell.angle_beta   90.00
_cell.angle_gamma   90.00
#
_symmetry.space_group_name_H-M   'P 1'
#
loop_
_entity.id
_entity.type
_entity.pdbx_description
1 polymer ?
#
loop_
_entity_poly.entity_id
_entity_poly.type
_entity_poly.pdbx_seq_one_letter_code
_entity_poly.pdbx_strand_id
1 'polypeptide(L)'
;MFAGIAVVSLLISGCGSESPAPQKLTESEIVVTQEQSPELRSKTKTSRKSTTESKTTTEETVDNKNLHRKASPSEGDTEKIAKMVYRPSDQRPVHNNQRLALLGIHLYESPRLKLYTDIDPEVAAKLPPVIDQAYLALEDYFGSLPQDREGTEFQVTGYIMQNRELFKEAGVILDSLPRIVNGRHQGAQFWMDYQTENYYLRHLMLHEYTHCFSMIMENIGAPVWYLEGIAESMATHSIDQNGKITLNVMPHNKEDFAGLGRISLIEQAVLTSPPKNMLEVMQFGPADYVGNNESYAWSWALTQFFDKHPRYAKQFRELSRHMQGRAFSQKIQQLIKDDFTKINDAWLLFAKNLQPGYDFERAAISFRPGQQLDQANSFAVAKIASDRGWQSSGIRVKKGDTYELIAKGMFSLAEKPKPWMSTADGISFRYFKGQPLGRLIMLIRPDSVSGISDRLSILEEYPLGASATWMAPVSGTIYFRLNDAWDELGDNEGSVSVTVTRK
;
A
#
# COMPACT_ATOMS: atom_id res chain seq x y z
N MET A 1 19.82 -14.93 46.17
CA MET A 1 19.50 -15.76 44.99
C MET A 1 18.69 -14.91 44.04
N PHE A 2 19.36 -14.27 43.07
CA PHE A 2 18.73 -13.45 42.05
C PHE A 2 18.36 -14.35 40.87
N ALA A 3 17.08 -14.41 40.52
CA ALA A 3 16.62 -15.05 39.29
C ALA A 3 16.45 -13.97 38.22
N GLY A 4 17.36 -13.96 37.25
CA GLY A 4 17.32 -13.08 36.09
C GLY A 4 16.21 -13.49 35.13
N ILE A 5 15.42 -12.51 34.69
CA ILE A 5 14.43 -12.67 33.63
C ILE A 5 15.13 -12.30 32.32
N ALA A 6 15.26 -13.27 31.42
CA ALA A 6 15.77 -13.08 30.08
C ALA A 6 14.72 -12.34 29.23
N VAL A 7 15.10 -11.18 28.69
CA VAL A 7 14.33 -10.44 27.70
C VAL A 7 14.65 -11.04 26.33
N VAL A 8 13.66 -11.65 25.68
CA VAL A 8 13.76 -12.15 24.31
C VAL A 8 13.43 -11.01 23.36
N SER A 9 14.48 -10.40 22.78
CA SER A 9 14.34 -9.48 21.66
C SER A 9 13.99 -10.27 20.40
N LEU A 10 12.81 -10.02 19.83
CA LEU A 10 12.38 -10.62 18.56
C LEU A 10 13.23 -10.08 17.41
N LEU A 11 14.09 -10.95 16.87
CA LEU A 11 14.84 -10.72 15.64
C LEU A 11 13.92 -11.00 14.45
N ILE A 12 13.67 -9.99 13.61
CA ILE A 12 13.01 -10.15 12.31
C ILE A 12 14.08 -10.62 11.30
N SER A 13 13.80 -11.72 10.60
CA SER A 13 14.69 -12.40 9.63
C SER A 13 14.53 -11.82 8.21
N GLY A 14 15.65 -11.68 7.47
CA GLY A 14 15.80 -10.85 6.27
C GLY A 14 15.48 -11.48 4.90
N CYS A 15 15.62 -10.64 3.87
CA CYS A 15 14.77 -10.56 2.67
C CYS A 15 15.47 -10.79 1.30
N GLY A 16 15.68 -12.00 0.72
CA GLY A 16 16.19 -12.12 -0.69
C GLY A 16 16.01 -13.43 -1.49
N SER A 17 15.58 -13.34 -2.76
CA SER A 17 15.70 -14.34 -3.83
C SER A 17 16.40 -13.72 -5.03
N GLU A 18 17.24 -14.50 -5.72
CA GLU A 18 18.00 -14.10 -6.91
C GLU A 18 17.13 -14.22 -8.18
N SER A 19 17.27 -13.28 -9.12
CA SER A 19 16.91 -13.51 -10.53
C SER A 19 18.17 -13.36 -11.40
N PRO A 20 18.47 -14.32 -12.29
CA PRO A 20 19.67 -14.27 -13.12
C PRO A 20 19.53 -13.27 -14.28
N ALA A 21 20.67 -12.80 -14.75
CA ALA A 21 20.81 -11.81 -15.83
C ALA A 21 20.10 -12.23 -17.13
N PRO A 22 19.56 -11.27 -17.92
CA PRO A 22 18.83 -11.57 -19.15
C PRO A 22 19.77 -12.12 -20.23
N GLN A 23 19.48 -13.33 -20.71
CA GLN A 23 20.06 -13.87 -21.94
C GLN A 23 19.48 -13.12 -23.15
N LYS A 24 20.36 -12.73 -24.08
CA LYS A 24 20.01 -12.20 -25.40
C LYS A 24 19.07 -13.17 -26.12
N LEU A 25 17.85 -12.73 -26.43
CA LEU A 25 16.94 -13.43 -27.31
C LEU A 25 17.39 -13.22 -28.77
N THR A 26 17.83 -14.31 -29.39
CA THR A 26 17.98 -14.44 -30.85
C THR A 26 16.61 -14.60 -31.49
N GLU A 27 16.35 -13.83 -32.53
CA GLU A 27 15.19 -13.96 -33.42
C GLU A 27 15.10 -15.39 -33.99
N SER A 28 13.89 -15.96 -33.97
CA SER A 28 13.55 -17.10 -34.81
C SER A 28 12.09 -17.03 -35.25
N GLU A 29 11.92 -17.37 -36.53
CA GLU A 29 10.79 -17.10 -37.39
C GLU A 29 9.49 -17.84 -37.03
N ILE A 30 8.40 -17.17 -37.40
CA ILE A 30 7.02 -17.66 -37.36
C ILE A 30 6.83 -18.73 -38.45
N VAL A 31 6.38 -19.93 -38.05
CA VAL A 31 5.75 -20.89 -38.97
C VAL A 31 4.43 -21.37 -38.36
N VAL A 32 3.36 -21.14 -39.11
CA VAL A 32 1.96 -21.49 -38.82
C VAL A 32 1.67 -22.89 -39.34
N THR A 33 1.03 -23.75 -38.54
CA THR A 33 0.18 -24.85 -39.03
C THR A 33 -0.87 -25.30 -38.01
N GLN A 34 -2.03 -25.68 -38.54
CA GLN A 34 -3.32 -25.93 -37.90
C GLN A 34 -3.51 -27.35 -37.31
N GLU A 35 -4.43 -27.41 -36.32
CA GLU A 35 -5.41 -28.45 -35.94
C GLU A 35 -5.04 -29.95 -35.88
N GLN A 36 -5.33 -30.60 -34.74
CA GLN A 36 -6.51 -31.46 -34.55
C GLN A 36 -6.53 -32.14 -33.17
N SER A 37 -7.72 -32.20 -32.56
CA SER A 37 -8.09 -33.07 -31.42
C SER A 37 -8.22 -34.54 -31.85
N PRO A 38 -8.21 -35.50 -30.90
CA PRO A 38 -9.48 -36.16 -30.58
C PRO A 38 -9.70 -36.56 -29.11
N GLU A 39 -10.97 -36.45 -28.74
CA GLU A 39 -11.78 -37.29 -27.85
C GLU A 39 -11.29 -38.73 -27.53
N LEU A 40 -11.49 -39.23 -26.30
CA LEU A 40 -12.71 -39.93 -25.84
C LEU A 40 -12.47 -40.70 -24.50
N ARG A 41 -13.58 -40.93 -23.77
CA ARG A 41 -13.92 -42.12 -22.93
C ARG A 41 -13.90 -42.05 -21.38
N SER A 42 -15.08 -41.68 -20.87
CA SER A 42 -15.97 -42.34 -19.88
C SER A 42 -15.47 -43.38 -18.85
N LYS A 43 -16.03 -43.26 -17.63
CA LYS A 43 -16.72 -44.25 -16.73
C LYS A 43 -16.29 -44.05 -15.26
N THR A 44 -17.02 -44.35 -14.18
CA THR A 44 -18.40 -44.70 -13.79
C THR A 44 -18.37 -44.85 -12.25
N LYS A 45 -19.39 -44.35 -11.52
CA LYS A 45 -19.91 -44.73 -10.16
C LYS A 45 -18.91 -44.84 -8.97
N THR A 46 -19.26 -44.47 -7.73
CA THR A 46 -20.14 -45.23 -6.84
C THR A 46 -20.37 -44.49 -5.51
N SER A 47 -21.55 -44.70 -4.91
CA SER A 47 -22.04 -44.21 -3.62
C SER A 47 -21.73 -45.18 -2.46
N ARG A 48 -21.54 -44.65 -1.23
CA ARG A 48 -21.93 -45.22 0.09
C ARG A 48 -21.63 -44.16 1.17
N LYS A 49 -22.58 -43.55 1.89
CA LYS A 49 -23.43 -43.99 3.04
C LYS A 49 -22.68 -44.44 4.31
N SER A 50 -22.83 -43.67 5.39
CA SER A 50 -23.09 -44.08 6.80
C SER A 50 -22.98 -42.83 7.72
N THR A 51 -24.02 -42.28 8.36
CA THR A 51 -24.64 -42.65 9.68
C THR A 51 -23.61 -42.68 10.84
N THR A 52 -23.80 -42.12 12.05
CA THR A 52 -25.00 -41.71 12.83
C THR A 52 -24.59 -40.91 14.09
N GLU A 53 -25.57 -40.20 14.69
CA GLU A 53 -25.81 -39.92 16.13
C GLU A 53 -24.83 -39.01 16.92
N SER A 54 -25.24 -37.86 17.50
CA SER A 54 -26.35 -37.47 18.40
C SER A 54 -26.12 -37.80 19.89
N LYS A 55 -26.00 -36.75 20.72
CA LYS A 55 -26.74 -36.49 21.98
C LYS A 55 -26.25 -35.16 22.61
N THR A 56 -27.08 -34.12 22.77
CA THR A 56 -28.02 -33.78 23.88
C THR A 56 -27.28 -33.73 25.25
N THR A 57 -27.42 -32.75 26.17
CA THR A 57 -28.63 -32.00 26.60
C THR A 57 -28.26 -30.87 27.59
N THR A 58 -29.11 -29.82 27.66
CA THR A 58 -29.57 -28.98 28.81
C THR A 58 -28.55 -28.24 29.70
N GLU A 59 -28.56 -26.90 29.81
CA GLU A 59 -29.55 -25.98 30.44
C GLU A 59 -29.85 -26.26 31.92
N GLU A 60 -29.47 -25.31 32.79
CA GLU A 60 -30.30 -24.87 33.93
C GLU A 60 -29.83 -23.52 34.51
N THR A 61 -30.79 -22.61 34.63
CA THR A 61 -30.80 -21.27 35.27
C THR A 61 -31.21 -21.37 36.74
N VAL A 62 -30.61 -20.59 37.68
CA VAL A 62 -31.34 -19.93 38.82
C VAL A 62 -30.50 -18.76 39.41
N ASP A 63 -30.97 -17.55 39.15
CA ASP A 63 -31.33 -16.43 40.04
C ASP A 63 -30.71 -16.12 41.45
N ASN A 64 -30.41 -14.82 41.60
CA ASN A 64 -30.72 -13.87 42.71
C ASN A 64 -29.93 -13.85 44.05
N LYS A 65 -29.25 -12.71 44.35
CA LYS A 65 -29.66 -11.72 45.38
C LYS A 65 -28.62 -10.62 45.68
N ASN A 66 -29.16 -9.39 45.78
CA ASN A 66 -28.57 -8.16 46.33
C ASN A 66 -28.12 -8.28 47.79
N LEU A 67 -27.03 -7.59 48.14
CA LEU A 67 -26.75 -7.11 49.50
C LEU A 67 -26.01 -5.75 49.45
N HIS A 68 -26.68 -4.71 49.94
CA HIS A 68 -26.14 -3.38 50.22
C HIS A 68 -24.99 -3.42 51.24
N ARG A 69 -23.92 -2.64 50.99
CA ARG A 69 -23.08 -2.08 52.07
C ARG A 69 -22.48 -0.71 51.68
N LYS A 70 -23.02 0.30 52.37
CA LYS A 70 -22.44 1.57 52.88
C LYS A 70 -21.38 2.32 52.07
N ALA A 71 -21.71 3.58 51.78
CA ALA A 71 -20.79 4.65 51.42
C ALA A 71 -20.01 5.20 52.64
N SER A 72 -18.74 5.60 52.38
CA SER A 72 -17.97 6.74 52.91
C SER A 72 -16.45 6.45 52.79
N PRO A 73 -15.55 7.43 52.65
CA PRO A 73 -15.65 8.78 52.08
C PRO A 73 -14.72 8.97 50.84
N SER A 74 -14.85 10.13 50.20
CA SER A 74 -13.99 10.63 49.11
C SER A 74 -12.50 10.56 49.45
N GLU A 75 -11.75 9.72 48.76
CA GLU A 75 -10.30 9.86 48.63
C GLU A 75 -10.00 10.58 47.32
N GLY A 76 -9.15 11.60 47.44
CA GLY A 76 -8.95 12.67 46.47
C GLY A 76 -8.64 12.21 45.06
N ASP A 77 -9.00 13.11 44.13
CA ASP A 77 -8.37 13.25 42.83
C ASP A 77 -6.85 13.06 42.96
N THR A 78 -6.40 11.83 42.75
CA THR A 78 -5.03 11.57 42.38
C THR A 78 -4.95 11.95 40.92
N GLU A 79 -4.64 13.22 40.68
CA GLU A 79 -4.05 13.68 39.43
C GLU A 79 -2.99 12.64 39.05
N LYS A 80 -3.28 11.82 38.05
CA LYS A 80 -2.33 10.85 37.51
C LYS A 80 -1.16 11.67 36.99
N ILE A 81 -0.10 11.79 37.78
CA ILE A 81 1.18 12.32 37.34
C ILE A 81 1.55 11.46 36.13
N ALA A 82 1.45 12.05 34.93
CA ALA A 82 1.81 11.38 33.70
C ALA A 82 3.29 11.00 33.83
N LYS A 83 3.58 9.70 33.95
CA LYS A 83 4.96 9.22 34.00
C LYS A 83 5.64 9.69 32.73
N MET A 84 6.70 10.50 32.87
CA MET A 84 7.50 10.96 31.74
C MET A 84 8.07 9.73 31.01
N VAL A 85 7.74 9.63 29.72
CA VAL A 85 8.24 8.57 28.84
C VAL A 85 9.58 9.03 28.27
N TYR A 86 10.57 8.15 28.28
CA TYR A 86 11.91 8.41 27.73
C TYR A 86 12.20 7.39 26.63
N ARG A 87 12.92 7.82 25.59
CA ARG A 87 13.50 6.87 24.63
C ARG A 87 14.68 6.11 25.29
N PRO A 88 15.08 4.94 24.76
CA PRO A 88 16.29 4.27 25.21
C PRO A 88 17.53 5.17 25.10
N SER A 89 18.43 5.05 26.07
CA SER A 89 19.75 5.70 26.04
C SER A 89 20.56 5.21 24.83
N ASP A 90 21.45 6.06 24.33
CA ASP A 90 22.33 5.69 23.21
C ASP A 90 23.26 4.52 23.59
N GLN A 91 23.08 3.38 22.92
CA GLN A 91 23.89 2.17 23.09
C GLN A 91 24.77 1.88 21.86
N ARG A 92 24.88 2.83 20.91
CA ARG A 92 25.67 2.61 19.69
C ARG A 92 27.15 2.49 20.03
N PRO A 93 27.90 1.58 19.38
CA PRO A 93 29.34 1.44 19.62
C PRO A 93 30.09 2.69 19.18
N VAL A 94 31.12 3.05 19.96
CA VAL A 94 32.08 4.09 19.60
C VAL A 94 33.19 3.47 18.75
N HIS A 95 33.41 4.01 17.56
CA HIS A 95 34.41 3.51 16.62
C HIS A 95 35.73 4.25 16.71
N ASN A 96 36.83 3.55 16.42
CA ASN A 96 38.11 4.19 16.17
C ASN A 96 38.19 4.62 14.69
N ASN A 97 37.86 5.88 14.43
CA ASN A 97 37.80 6.43 13.08
C ASN A 97 39.13 6.36 12.32
N GLN A 98 40.27 6.46 13.01
CA GLN A 98 41.59 6.35 12.37
C GLN A 98 41.82 4.92 11.86
N ARG A 99 41.47 3.91 12.66
CA ARG A 99 41.56 2.51 12.25
C ARG A 99 40.65 2.21 11.07
N LEU A 100 39.41 2.71 11.09
CA LEU A 100 38.47 2.52 9.99
C LEU A 100 38.95 3.20 8.70
N ALA A 101 39.47 4.43 8.79
CA ALA A 101 39.99 5.16 7.64
C ALA A 101 41.21 4.45 7.00
N LEU A 102 42.08 3.81 7.81
CA LEU A 102 43.18 2.99 7.30
C LEU A 102 42.72 1.75 6.53
N LEU A 103 41.51 1.27 6.80
CA LEU A 103 40.86 0.18 6.05
C LEU A 103 40.09 0.71 4.82
N GLY A 104 39.97 2.03 4.64
CA GLY A 104 39.18 2.65 3.56
C GLY A 104 37.71 2.91 3.92
N ILE A 105 37.33 2.76 5.20
CA ILE A 105 35.99 3.10 5.69
C ILE A 105 36.04 4.49 6.32
N HIS A 106 35.35 5.45 5.71
CA HIS A 106 35.37 6.85 6.12
C HIS A 106 34.07 7.25 6.83
N LEU A 107 34.18 8.18 7.79
CA LEU A 107 33.04 8.77 8.50
C LEU A 107 32.61 10.07 7.84
N TYR A 108 31.32 10.17 7.53
CA TYR A 108 30.61 11.40 7.15
C TYR A 108 29.54 11.66 8.21
N GLU A 109 29.57 12.83 8.83
CA GLU A 109 28.73 13.12 10.00
C GLU A 109 27.87 14.37 9.79
N SER A 110 26.63 14.29 10.28
CA SER A 110 25.69 15.39 10.42
C SER A 110 24.95 15.28 11.77
N PRO A 111 24.13 16.27 12.16
CA PRO A 111 23.36 16.22 13.41
C PRO A 111 22.49 14.97 13.55
N ARG A 112 21.99 14.40 12.44
CA ARG A 112 21.08 13.24 12.47
C ARG A 112 21.68 11.92 11.98
N LEU A 113 22.90 11.93 11.40
CA LEU A 113 23.56 10.73 10.87
C LEU A 113 25.07 10.69 11.12
N LYS A 114 25.58 9.54 11.57
CA LYS A 114 26.99 9.11 11.43
C LYS A 114 27.07 8.03 10.37
N LEU A 115 27.53 8.36 9.18
CA LEU A 115 27.65 7.44 8.06
C LEU A 115 29.08 6.92 7.96
N TYR A 116 29.26 5.61 8.15
CA TYR A 116 30.50 4.90 7.84
C TYR A 116 30.37 4.22 6.49
N THR A 117 31.23 4.57 5.54
CA THR A 117 31.12 4.05 4.16
C THR A 117 32.47 4.00 3.46
N ASP A 118 32.61 3.07 2.52
CA ASP A 118 33.75 2.92 1.60
C ASP A 118 33.39 3.31 0.15
N ILE A 119 32.21 3.89 -0.06
CA ILE A 119 31.75 4.34 -1.38
C ILE A 119 32.49 5.62 -1.81
N ASP A 120 32.27 6.03 -3.06
CA ASP A 120 32.78 7.28 -3.62
C ASP A 120 32.54 8.49 -2.67
N PRO A 121 33.60 9.24 -2.30
CA PRO A 121 33.49 10.37 -1.38
C PRO A 121 32.52 11.48 -1.81
N GLU A 122 32.40 11.75 -3.12
CA GLU A 122 31.49 12.78 -3.62
C GLU A 122 30.03 12.37 -3.51
N VAL A 123 29.74 11.06 -3.61
CA VAL A 123 28.43 10.49 -3.34
C VAL A 123 28.16 10.49 -1.83
N ALA A 124 29.10 9.98 -1.03
CA ALA A 124 28.96 9.85 0.42
C ALA A 124 28.68 11.20 1.12
N ALA A 125 29.39 12.26 0.72
CA ALA A 125 29.23 13.59 1.31
C ALA A 125 27.81 14.19 1.15
N LYS A 126 27.02 13.71 0.17
CA LYS A 126 25.67 14.21 -0.12
C LYS A 126 24.58 13.50 0.69
N LEU A 127 24.89 12.38 1.35
CA LEU A 127 23.90 11.54 2.03
C LEU A 127 23.48 12.07 3.42
N PRO A 128 24.37 12.52 4.31
CA PRO A 128 23.97 13.02 5.63
C PRO A 128 22.96 14.20 5.60
N PRO A 129 23.11 15.23 4.73
CA PRO A 129 22.14 16.31 4.64
C PRO A 129 20.73 15.87 4.22
N VAL A 130 20.61 14.74 3.49
CA VAL A 130 19.31 14.14 3.15
C VAL A 130 18.62 13.63 4.41
N ILE A 131 19.37 12.97 5.31
CA ILE A 131 18.83 12.48 6.58
C ILE A 131 18.44 13.61 7.53
N ASP A 132 19.20 14.71 7.57
CA ASP A 132 18.83 15.86 8.40
C ASP A 132 17.46 16.43 8.01
N GLN A 133 17.17 16.53 6.70
CA GLN A 133 15.85 16.94 6.21
C GLN A 133 14.78 15.87 6.46
N ALA A 134 15.11 14.59 6.26
CA ALA A 134 14.20 13.48 6.49
C ALA A 134 13.73 13.39 7.94
N TYR A 135 14.61 13.67 8.91
CA TYR A 135 14.28 13.71 10.33
C TYR A 135 13.11 14.65 10.62
N LEU A 136 13.09 15.85 10.03
CA LEU A 136 12.00 16.81 10.22
C LEU A 136 10.66 16.29 9.67
N ALA A 137 10.69 15.64 8.52
CA ALA A 137 9.49 15.03 7.93
C ALA A 137 8.99 13.82 8.75
N LEU A 138 9.91 13.04 9.34
CA LEU A 138 9.56 11.94 10.23
C LEU A 138 8.99 12.44 11.56
N GLU A 139 9.53 13.51 12.15
CA GLU A 139 8.94 14.15 13.33
C GLU A 139 7.53 14.69 13.07
N ASP A 140 7.29 15.31 11.91
CA ASP A 140 5.95 15.77 11.54
C ASP A 140 4.96 14.59 11.48
N TYR A 141 5.37 13.51 10.81
CA TYR A 141 4.53 12.34 10.59
C TYR A 141 4.30 11.48 11.86
N PHE A 142 5.37 11.07 12.53
CA PHE A 142 5.35 10.15 13.68
C PHE A 142 5.27 10.87 15.03
N GLY A 143 5.55 12.17 15.06
CA GLY A 143 5.73 12.95 16.28
C GLY A 143 7.17 13.00 16.76
N SER A 144 7.45 14.00 17.58
CA SER A 144 8.75 14.13 18.22
C SER A 144 9.07 12.93 19.10
N LEU A 145 10.31 12.47 19.01
CA LEU A 145 10.81 11.43 19.89
C LEU A 145 10.95 11.99 21.31
N PRO A 146 10.59 11.22 22.35
CA PRO A 146 10.92 11.59 23.72
C PRO A 146 12.44 11.74 23.89
N GLN A 147 12.87 12.57 24.85
CA GLN A 147 14.28 12.63 25.25
C GLN A 147 14.72 11.29 25.84
N ASP A 148 16.01 10.98 25.77
CA ASP A 148 16.57 9.95 26.65
C ASP A 148 16.87 10.53 28.03
N ARG A 149 17.37 9.70 28.94
CA ARG A 149 17.65 10.12 30.32
C ARG A 149 18.85 11.06 30.39
N GLU A 150 19.74 10.95 29.43
CA GLU A 150 20.97 11.71 29.31
C GLU A 150 20.76 13.06 28.61
N GLY A 151 19.60 13.28 27.98
CA GLY A 151 19.28 14.50 27.25
C GLY A 151 20.04 14.62 25.92
N THR A 152 20.49 13.50 25.34
CA THR A 152 21.21 13.53 24.07
C THR A 152 20.25 13.77 22.89
N GLU A 153 20.80 14.26 21.79
CA GLU A 153 20.07 14.36 20.53
C GLU A 153 19.95 12.98 19.86
N PHE A 154 18.80 12.71 19.22
CA PHE A 154 18.66 11.50 18.42
C PHE A 154 19.50 11.60 17.15
N GLN A 155 20.41 10.64 16.97
CA GLN A 155 21.28 10.48 15.82
C GLN A 155 21.39 8.98 15.52
N VAL A 156 21.49 8.62 14.24
CA VAL A 156 21.63 7.22 13.79
C VAL A 156 23.05 6.96 13.30
N THR A 157 23.55 5.73 13.48
CA THR A 157 24.78 5.26 12.82
C THR A 157 24.43 4.37 11.63
N GLY A 158 24.76 4.82 10.42
CA GLY A 158 24.55 4.08 9.19
C GLY A 158 25.84 3.47 8.64
N TYR A 159 25.73 2.30 8.03
CA TYR A 159 26.80 1.66 7.27
C TYR A 159 26.33 1.38 5.85
N ILE A 160 26.96 2.02 4.87
CA ILE A 160 26.72 1.78 3.44
C ILE A 160 27.98 1.14 2.87
N MET A 161 27.85 -0.08 2.36
CA MET A 161 28.99 -0.97 2.12
C MET A 161 29.10 -1.32 0.63
N GLN A 162 30.13 -0.84 -0.04
CA GLN A 162 30.51 -1.31 -1.37
C GLN A 162 31.26 -2.65 -1.26
N ASN A 163 32.18 -2.77 -0.31
CA ASN A 163 32.86 -4.01 0.04
C ASN A 163 32.44 -4.49 1.44
N ARG A 164 31.41 -5.33 1.50
CA ARG A 164 30.87 -5.87 2.75
C ARG A 164 31.91 -6.58 3.62
N GLU A 165 32.82 -7.34 3.02
CA GLU A 165 33.83 -8.10 3.79
C GLU A 165 34.77 -7.17 4.55
N LEU A 166 35.07 -5.99 4.01
CA LEU A 166 35.87 -4.97 4.70
C LEU A 166 35.25 -4.53 6.02
N PHE A 167 33.92 -4.34 6.06
CA PHE A 167 33.19 -3.96 7.27
C PHE A 167 33.10 -5.11 8.28
N LYS A 168 33.10 -6.35 7.79
CA LYS A 168 33.18 -7.54 8.64
C LYS A 168 34.56 -7.65 9.29
N GLU A 169 35.63 -7.50 8.52
CA GLU A 169 37.02 -7.48 9.02
C GLU A 169 37.26 -6.32 10.00
N ALA A 170 36.62 -5.17 9.75
CA ALA A 170 36.64 -4.03 10.66
C ALA A 170 35.85 -4.26 11.97
N GLY A 171 35.04 -5.33 12.05
CA GLY A 171 34.24 -5.66 13.22
C GLY A 171 33.04 -4.74 13.43
N VAL A 172 32.55 -4.09 12.37
CA VAL A 172 31.41 -3.15 12.42
C VAL A 172 30.12 -3.74 11.84
N ILE A 173 30.17 -4.99 11.36
CA ILE A 173 28.99 -5.83 11.07
C ILE A 173 28.80 -6.78 12.25
N LEU A 174 27.56 -6.96 12.71
CA LEU A 174 27.21 -7.99 13.68
C LEU A 174 27.27 -9.39 13.03
N ASP A 175 28.00 -10.34 13.62
CA ASP A 175 28.10 -11.73 13.12
C ASP A 175 26.75 -12.44 12.98
N SER A 176 25.74 -11.99 13.74
CA SER A 176 24.36 -12.48 13.70
C SER A 176 23.52 -11.90 12.57
N LEU A 177 24.08 -11.08 11.68
CA LEU A 177 23.37 -10.56 10.52
C LEU A 177 23.35 -11.65 9.43
N PRO A 178 22.19 -12.29 9.14
CA PRO A 178 22.07 -13.06 7.90
C PRO A 178 22.38 -12.15 6.71
N ARG A 179 22.76 -12.71 5.55
CA ARG A 179 23.09 -11.94 4.33
C ARG A 179 22.07 -10.81 4.17
N ILE A 180 22.54 -9.57 4.30
CA ILE A 180 21.71 -8.37 4.11
C ILE A 180 21.48 -8.34 2.62
N VAL A 181 20.23 -8.51 2.20
CA VAL A 181 19.93 -8.58 0.78
C VAL A 181 19.75 -7.17 0.23
N ASN A 182 19.32 -6.21 1.05
CA ASN A 182 19.30 -4.79 0.68
C ASN A 182 19.67 -3.89 1.89
N GLY A 183 18.94 -3.99 3.00
CA GLY A 183 19.21 -3.24 4.23
C GLY A 183 18.73 -3.95 5.50
N ARG A 184 19.20 -3.50 6.67
CA ARG A 184 18.71 -3.94 7.99
C ARG A 184 19.00 -2.88 9.05
N HIS A 185 18.08 -2.71 9.99
CA HIS A 185 18.26 -1.86 11.16
C HIS A 185 18.33 -2.65 12.47
N GLN A 186 18.92 -2.04 13.50
CA GLN A 186 18.83 -2.46 14.89
C GLN A 186 18.97 -1.24 15.80
N GLY A 187 17.89 -0.87 16.49
CA GLY A 187 17.86 0.37 17.27
C GLY A 187 18.22 1.58 16.40
N ALA A 188 19.12 2.43 16.90
CA ALA A 188 19.63 3.60 16.17
C ALA A 188 20.79 3.28 15.21
N GLN A 189 20.83 2.07 14.63
CA GLN A 189 21.84 1.66 13.64
C GLN A 189 21.20 1.01 12.43
N PHE A 190 21.79 1.19 11.25
CA PHE A 190 21.44 0.42 10.06
C PHE A 190 22.63 0.05 9.20
N TRP A 191 22.51 -1.03 8.45
CA TRP A 191 23.48 -1.55 7.50
C TRP A 191 22.80 -1.83 6.17
N MET A 192 23.41 -1.40 5.08
CA MET A 192 22.94 -1.72 3.73
C MET A 192 24.12 -1.90 2.77
N ASP A 193 23.91 -2.71 1.74
CA ASP A 193 24.89 -2.84 0.66
C ASP A 193 24.69 -1.67 -0.33
N TYR A 194 25.78 -1.22 -0.94
CA TYR A 194 25.77 -0.09 -1.89
C TYR A 194 24.88 -0.38 -3.10
N GLN A 195 24.17 0.66 -3.56
CA GLN A 195 23.27 0.60 -4.72
C GLN A 195 23.81 1.53 -5.82
N THR A 196 23.86 1.03 -7.05
CA THR A 196 24.39 1.80 -8.19
C THR A 196 23.47 2.92 -8.65
N GLU A 197 22.16 2.73 -8.49
CA GLU A 197 21.16 3.75 -8.81
C GLU A 197 21.09 4.78 -7.67
N ASN A 198 21.47 6.03 -7.97
CA ASN A 198 21.52 7.10 -6.98
C ASN A 198 20.18 7.32 -6.25
N TYR A 199 19.06 7.22 -6.96
CA TYR A 199 17.73 7.30 -6.34
C TYR A 199 17.53 6.16 -5.33
N TYR A 200 17.77 4.92 -5.77
CA TYR A 200 17.54 3.74 -4.94
C TYR A 200 18.51 3.66 -3.74
N LEU A 201 19.75 4.14 -3.90
CA LEU A 201 20.70 4.31 -2.79
C LEU A 201 20.11 5.18 -1.67
N ARG A 202 19.57 6.35 -2.03
CA ARG A 202 18.92 7.25 -1.05
C ARG A 202 17.64 6.64 -0.51
N HIS A 203 16.82 6.03 -1.37
CA HIS A 203 15.57 5.38 -0.97
C HIS A 203 15.83 4.33 0.11
N LEU A 204 16.79 3.42 -0.12
CA LEU A 204 17.12 2.37 0.84
C LEU A 204 17.70 2.93 2.14
N MET A 205 18.54 3.97 2.07
CA MET A 205 19.03 4.68 3.27
C MET A 205 17.87 5.31 4.06
N LEU A 206 16.93 5.98 3.40
CA LEU A 206 15.75 6.59 4.02
C LEU A 206 14.80 5.54 4.62
N HIS A 207 14.66 4.39 3.95
CA HIS A 207 13.86 3.27 4.42
C HIS A 207 14.41 2.75 5.76
N GLU A 208 15.70 2.44 5.82
CA GLU A 208 16.32 1.96 7.05
C GLU A 208 16.35 3.03 8.15
N TYR A 209 16.57 4.30 7.79
CA TYR A 209 16.49 5.40 8.75
C TYR A 209 15.08 5.56 9.33
N THR A 210 14.03 5.36 8.51
CA THR A 210 12.64 5.38 8.97
C THR A 210 12.38 4.28 9.99
N HIS A 211 12.94 3.08 9.79
CA HIS A 211 12.89 2.03 10.80
C HIS A 211 13.59 2.46 12.09
N CYS A 212 14.83 2.97 12.01
CA CYS A 212 15.56 3.47 13.19
C CYS A 212 14.75 4.51 13.97
N PHE A 213 14.08 5.43 13.29
CA PHE A 213 13.27 6.47 13.93
C PHE A 213 11.97 5.91 14.53
N SER A 214 11.18 5.22 13.72
CA SER A 214 9.82 4.79 14.09
C SER A 214 9.80 3.62 15.09
N MET A 215 10.90 2.87 15.19
CA MET A 215 11.03 1.68 16.03
C MET A 215 12.02 1.84 17.19
N ILE A 216 12.52 3.06 17.46
CA ILE A 216 13.47 3.27 18.57
C ILE A 216 12.86 2.97 19.94
N MET A 217 11.53 3.14 20.08
CA MET A 217 10.82 2.86 21.32
C MET A 217 10.58 1.36 21.48
N GLU A 218 10.66 0.87 22.71
CA GLU A 218 10.39 -0.54 23.00
C GLU A 218 8.92 -0.92 22.80
N ASN A 219 8.65 -2.24 22.71
CA ASN A 219 7.30 -2.81 22.63
C ASN A 219 6.49 -2.30 21.43
N ILE A 220 7.13 -2.19 20.25
CA ILE A 220 6.44 -1.93 18.98
C ILE A 220 5.44 -3.06 18.71
N GLY A 221 4.17 -2.70 18.57
CA GLY A 221 3.06 -3.60 18.28
C GLY A 221 2.39 -3.36 16.93
N ALA A 222 2.92 -2.45 16.12
CA ALA A 222 2.52 -2.31 14.72
C ALA A 222 2.90 -3.57 13.92
N PRO A 223 2.03 -4.05 13.01
CA PRO A 223 2.27 -5.24 12.21
C PRO A 223 3.32 -4.98 11.12
N VAL A 224 3.98 -6.05 10.66
CA VAL A 224 5.09 -5.97 9.70
C VAL A 224 4.69 -5.29 8.39
N TRP A 225 3.50 -5.58 7.84
CA TRP A 225 3.02 -4.90 6.64
C TRP A 225 3.00 -3.37 6.77
N TYR A 226 2.65 -2.86 7.96
CA TYR A 226 2.64 -1.43 8.20
C TYR A 226 4.05 -0.90 8.37
N LEU A 227 4.91 -1.60 9.12
CA LEU A 227 6.30 -1.19 9.36
C LEU A 227 7.08 -1.09 8.05
N GLU A 228 7.03 -2.13 7.21
CA GLU A 228 7.71 -2.10 5.91
C GLU A 228 7.01 -1.14 4.94
N GLY A 229 5.68 -1.11 4.93
CA GLY A 229 4.91 -0.23 4.06
C GLY A 229 5.16 1.26 4.34
N ILE A 230 5.19 1.67 5.62
CA ILE A 230 5.45 3.06 5.98
C ILE A 230 6.91 3.45 5.80
N ALA A 231 7.86 2.54 6.02
CA ALA A 231 9.27 2.79 5.71
C ALA A 231 9.48 2.99 4.20
N GLU A 232 8.86 2.17 3.35
CA GLU A 232 8.86 2.34 1.89
C GLU A 232 8.19 3.64 1.44
N SER A 233 7.05 3.99 2.04
CA SER A 233 6.35 5.25 1.74
C SER A 233 7.20 6.46 2.12
N MET A 234 7.72 6.53 3.34
CA MET A 234 8.54 7.64 3.79
C MET A 234 9.89 7.72 3.07
N ALA A 235 10.38 6.61 2.50
CA ALA A 235 11.55 6.60 1.64
C ALA A 235 11.29 7.11 0.21
N THR A 236 10.05 7.05 -0.26
CA THR A 236 9.68 7.52 -1.60
C THR A 236 9.76 9.04 -1.65
N HIS A 237 10.68 9.60 -2.45
CA HIS A 237 11.04 11.02 -2.33
C HIS A 237 11.24 11.73 -3.66
N SER A 238 11.16 13.06 -3.63
CA SER A 238 11.64 13.93 -4.72
C SER A 238 12.63 14.96 -4.15
N ILE A 239 13.54 15.42 -5.01
CA ILE A 239 14.50 16.48 -4.67
C ILE A 239 14.33 17.59 -5.70
N ASP A 240 14.08 18.81 -5.24
CA ASP A 240 13.96 19.96 -6.12
C ASP A 240 15.34 20.51 -6.55
N GLN A 241 15.33 21.53 -7.42
CA GLN A 241 16.55 22.16 -7.94
C GLN A 241 17.42 22.81 -6.86
N ASN A 242 16.84 23.11 -5.69
CA ASN A 242 17.55 23.69 -4.54
C ASN A 242 18.06 22.62 -3.56
N GLY A 243 17.84 21.34 -3.84
CA GLY A 243 18.23 20.24 -2.97
C GLY A 243 17.26 19.99 -1.80
N LYS A 244 16.06 20.59 -1.82
CA LYS A 244 15.03 20.32 -0.82
C LYS A 244 14.38 18.98 -1.10
N ILE A 245 14.35 18.11 -0.10
CA ILE A 245 13.69 16.81 -0.20
C ILE A 245 12.21 16.91 0.22
N THR A 246 11.35 16.21 -0.51
CA THR A 246 9.97 15.93 -0.10
C THR A 246 9.80 14.41 -0.01
N LEU A 247 9.43 13.90 1.16
CA LEU A 247 9.20 12.47 1.40
C LEU A 247 7.74 12.09 1.16
N ASN A 248 7.47 10.78 1.10
CA ASN A 248 6.15 10.21 0.95
C ASN A 248 5.39 10.77 -0.27
N VAL A 249 6.11 10.87 -1.39
CA VAL A 249 5.56 11.29 -2.69
C VAL A 249 5.01 10.09 -3.46
N MET A 250 4.07 10.33 -4.37
CA MET A 250 3.66 9.31 -5.34
C MET A 250 4.65 9.33 -6.51
N PRO A 251 5.31 8.20 -6.87
CA PRO A 251 6.19 8.15 -8.04
C PRO A 251 5.43 8.54 -9.31
N HIS A 252 5.96 9.50 -10.07
CA HIS A 252 5.29 10.03 -11.27
C HIS A 252 5.88 9.54 -12.59
N ASN A 253 7.07 8.93 -12.59
CA ASN A 253 7.65 8.25 -13.75
C ASN A 253 8.69 7.21 -13.30
N LYS A 254 9.31 6.48 -14.25
CA LYS A 254 10.33 5.46 -13.93
C LYS A 254 11.74 6.05 -13.84
N GLU A 255 11.99 7.13 -14.56
CA GLU A 255 13.29 7.76 -14.72
C GLU A 255 13.74 8.46 -13.44
N ASP A 256 12.87 9.26 -12.83
CA ASP A 256 13.15 9.99 -11.59
C ASP A 256 13.17 9.06 -10.36
N PHE A 257 12.56 7.87 -10.47
CA PHE A 257 12.42 6.85 -9.41
C PHE A 257 13.17 5.56 -9.76
N ALA A 258 14.29 5.68 -10.49
CA ALA A 258 15.08 4.55 -10.97
C ALA A 258 15.42 3.55 -9.84
N GLY A 259 15.21 2.27 -10.12
CA GLY A 259 15.47 1.15 -9.19
C GLY A 259 14.33 0.84 -8.20
N LEU A 260 13.34 1.73 -8.00
CA LEU A 260 12.27 1.49 -7.01
C LEU A 260 11.36 0.31 -7.38
N GLY A 261 10.86 0.28 -8.61
CA GLY A 261 10.11 -0.84 -9.20
C GLY A 261 8.75 -1.20 -8.57
N ARG A 262 8.33 -0.57 -7.46
CA ARG A 262 7.13 -0.97 -6.69
C ARG A 262 5.85 -0.98 -7.51
N ILE A 263 5.61 0.07 -8.31
CA ILE A 263 4.44 0.14 -9.21
C ILE A 263 4.49 -0.97 -10.26
N SER A 264 5.62 -1.14 -10.93
CA SER A 264 5.80 -2.19 -11.96
C SER A 264 5.54 -3.60 -11.42
N LEU A 265 5.95 -3.88 -10.18
CA LEU A 265 5.71 -5.18 -9.54
C LEU A 265 4.21 -5.42 -9.32
N ILE A 266 3.47 -4.39 -8.86
CA ILE A 266 2.01 -4.49 -8.72
C ILE A 266 1.34 -4.64 -10.09
N GLU A 267 1.71 -3.83 -11.07
CA GLU A 267 1.19 -3.93 -12.45
C GLU A 267 1.38 -5.34 -13.01
N GLN A 268 2.57 -5.93 -12.87
CA GLN A 268 2.85 -7.29 -13.32
C GLN A 268 2.04 -8.34 -12.56
N ALA A 269 1.93 -8.21 -11.24
CA ALA A 269 1.14 -9.13 -10.42
C ALA A 269 -0.34 -9.12 -10.85
N VAL A 270 -0.93 -7.94 -11.08
CA VAL A 270 -2.35 -7.81 -11.44
C VAL A 270 -2.67 -8.18 -12.88
N LEU A 271 -1.66 -8.30 -13.76
CA LEU A 271 -1.85 -8.83 -15.12
C LEU A 271 -2.14 -10.33 -15.14
N THR A 272 -1.60 -11.07 -14.16
CA THR A 272 -1.67 -12.54 -14.13
C THR A 272 -2.72 -13.08 -13.16
N SER A 273 -3.16 -12.26 -12.21
CA SER A 273 -4.15 -12.63 -11.19
C SER A 273 -4.90 -11.40 -10.71
N PRO A 274 -6.11 -11.55 -10.15
CA PRO A 274 -6.78 -10.46 -9.47
C PRO A 274 -5.89 -9.84 -8.38
N PRO A 275 -6.02 -8.52 -8.09
CA PRO A 275 -5.28 -7.89 -7.00
C PRO A 275 -5.52 -8.60 -5.66
N LYS A 276 -4.48 -8.66 -4.82
CA LYS A 276 -4.62 -9.14 -3.44
C LYS A 276 -5.66 -8.29 -2.72
N ASN A 277 -6.56 -8.93 -1.98
CA ASN A 277 -7.47 -8.22 -1.12
C ASN A 277 -6.73 -7.56 0.06
N MET A 278 -7.37 -6.59 0.69
CA MET A 278 -6.73 -5.78 1.72
C MET A 278 -6.23 -6.62 2.91
N LEU A 279 -7.00 -7.63 3.33
CA LEU A 279 -6.60 -8.48 4.47
C LEU A 279 -5.44 -9.40 4.13
N GLU A 280 -5.31 -9.86 2.88
CA GLU A 280 -4.16 -10.65 2.44
C GLU A 280 -2.85 -9.87 2.62
N VAL A 281 -2.84 -8.59 2.24
CA VAL A 281 -1.66 -7.73 2.45
C VAL A 281 -1.45 -7.46 3.94
N MET A 282 -2.52 -7.18 4.69
CA MET A 282 -2.43 -6.93 6.14
C MET A 282 -1.99 -8.17 6.96
N GLN A 283 -2.00 -9.35 6.36
CA GLN A 283 -1.58 -10.61 6.98
C GLN A 283 -0.10 -10.93 6.75
N PHE A 284 0.62 -10.15 5.94
CA PHE A 284 2.05 -10.39 5.73
C PHE A 284 2.82 -10.34 7.05
N GLY A 285 3.58 -11.41 7.28
CA GLY A 285 4.51 -11.56 8.39
C GLY A 285 5.97 -11.52 7.92
N PRO A 286 6.93 -11.68 8.85
CA PRO A 286 8.36 -11.61 8.52
C PRO A 286 8.80 -12.51 7.37
N ALA A 287 8.26 -13.73 7.30
CA ALA A 287 8.61 -14.72 6.27
C ALA A 287 8.24 -14.27 4.85
N ASP A 288 7.18 -13.45 4.71
CA ASP A 288 6.69 -13.02 3.40
C ASP A 288 7.63 -12.01 2.73
N TYR A 289 8.51 -11.35 3.48
CA TYR A 289 9.51 -10.42 2.95
C TYR A 289 10.83 -11.13 2.62
N VAL A 290 11.00 -12.37 3.11
CA VAL A 290 12.16 -13.24 2.83
C VAL A 290 12.24 -13.56 1.34
N GLY A 291 12.90 -12.69 0.59
CA GLY A 291 13.18 -12.90 -0.82
C GLY A 291 12.10 -12.52 -1.78
N ASN A 292 11.25 -11.61 -1.33
CA ASN A 292 10.10 -11.23 -2.08
C ASN A 292 9.94 -9.70 -2.08
N ASN A 293 10.38 -9.07 -3.16
CA ASN A 293 10.19 -7.65 -3.40
C ASN A 293 8.70 -7.28 -3.64
N GLU A 294 7.85 -8.26 -3.99
CA GLU A 294 6.42 -8.04 -4.20
C GLU A 294 5.71 -7.68 -2.88
N SER A 295 6.09 -8.32 -1.76
CA SER A 295 5.51 -8.02 -0.43
C SER A 295 5.76 -6.57 -0.02
N TYR A 296 6.97 -6.04 -0.30
CA TYR A 296 7.29 -4.63 -0.13
C TYR A 296 6.42 -3.73 -1.00
N ALA A 297 6.24 -4.09 -2.28
CA ALA A 297 5.38 -3.35 -3.20
C ALA A 297 3.91 -3.29 -2.75
N TRP A 298 3.36 -4.40 -2.26
CA TRP A 298 1.99 -4.47 -1.77
C TRP A 298 1.79 -3.68 -0.48
N SER A 299 2.73 -3.77 0.47
CA SER A 299 2.67 -3.00 1.72
C SER A 299 2.87 -1.51 1.51
N TRP A 300 3.77 -1.13 0.60
CA TRP A 300 3.91 0.25 0.13
C TRP A 300 2.61 0.74 -0.51
N ALA A 301 2.05 -0.01 -1.46
CA ALA A 301 0.82 0.37 -2.15
C ALA A 301 -0.36 0.54 -1.18
N LEU A 302 -0.50 -0.35 -0.19
CA LEU A 302 -1.56 -0.26 0.83
C LEU A 302 -1.38 0.97 1.73
N THR A 303 -0.13 1.28 2.08
CA THR A 303 0.20 2.48 2.86
C THR A 303 -0.09 3.75 2.05
N GLN A 304 0.35 3.83 0.79
CA GLN A 304 0.02 4.94 -0.11
C GLN A 304 -1.49 5.11 -0.27
N PHE A 305 -2.23 4.01 -0.46
CA PHE A 305 -3.68 4.03 -0.55
C PHE A 305 -4.28 4.69 0.68
N PHE A 306 -3.99 4.20 1.88
CA PHE A 306 -4.60 4.78 3.08
C PHE A 306 -4.11 6.20 3.36
N ASP A 307 -2.82 6.47 3.22
CA ASP A 307 -2.19 7.76 3.57
C ASP A 307 -2.58 8.91 2.64
N LYS A 308 -2.89 8.60 1.37
CA LYS A 308 -3.26 9.60 0.36
C LYS A 308 -4.75 9.63 0.04
N HIS A 309 -5.53 8.63 0.45
CA HIS A 309 -6.96 8.61 0.15
C HIS A 309 -7.72 9.67 0.96
N PRO A 310 -8.55 10.53 0.32
CA PRO A 310 -9.20 11.68 0.95
C PRO A 310 -10.03 11.32 2.20
N ARG A 311 -10.61 10.12 2.19
CA ARG A 311 -11.43 9.63 3.30
C ARG A 311 -10.64 9.04 4.47
N TYR A 312 -9.49 8.41 4.22
CA TYR A 312 -8.85 7.53 5.21
C TYR A 312 -7.54 8.12 5.75
N ALA A 313 -6.91 9.03 5.01
CA ALA A 313 -5.59 9.61 5.31
C ALA A 313 -5.46 10.07 6.76
N LYS A 314 -6.41 10.87 7.24
CA LYS A 314 -6.36 11.41 8.61
C LYS A 314 -6.29 10.30 9.66
N GLN A 315 -7.18 9.33 9.60
CA GLN A 315 -7.25 8.24 10.59
C GLN A 315 -6.07 7.27 10.46
N PHE A 316 -5.57 7.05 9.24
CA PHE A 316 -4.40 6.22 9.01
C PHE A 316 -3.12 6.85 9.55
N ARG A 317 -2.90 8.14 9.31
CA ARG A 317 -1.73 8.86 9.85
C ARG A 317 -1.67 8.85 11.37
N GLU A 318 -2.83 8.89 12.04
CA GLU A 318 -2.89 8.77 13.50
C GLU A 318 -2.31 7.44 14.02
N LEU A 319 -2.25 6.38 13.21
CA LEU A 319 -1.66 5.11 13.62
C LEU A 319 -0.18 5.25 13.99
N SER A 320 0.55 6.17 13.34
CA SER A 320 1.96 6.47 13.62
C SER A 320 2.19 6.92 15.06
N ARG A 321 1.18 7.47 15.73
CA ARG A 321 1.22 7.92 17.13
C ARG A 321 0.94 6.79 18.14
N HIS A 322 0.64 5.59 17.66
CA HIS A 322 0.19 4.47 18.48
C HIS A 322 0.95 3.17 18.19
N MET A 323 2.22 3.28 17.78
CA MET A 323 3.07 2.16 17.38
C MET A 323 3.35 1.13 18.49
N GLN A 324 3.21 1.50 19.76
CA GLN A 324 3.54 0.64 20.90
C GLN A 324 2.33 -0.13 21.45
N GLY A 325 2.57 -1.36 21.90
CA GLY A 325 1.58 -2.21 22.55
C GLY A 325 0.38 -2.55 21.64
N ARG A 326 -0.82 -2.62 22.21
CA ARG A 326 -2.04 -3.05 21.48
C ARG A 326 -2.82 -1.89 20.83
N ALA A 327 -2.38 -0.64 21.03
CA ALA A 327 -3.11 0.55 20.60
C ALA A 327 -3.21 0.63 19.08
N PHE A 328 -2.13 0.30 18.36
CA PHE A 328 -2.13 0.21 16.90
C PHE A 328 -3.26 -0.69 16.39
N SER A 329 -3.27 -1.95 16.85
CA SER A 329 -4.22 -2.97 16.41
C SER A 329 -5.68 -2.58 16.69
N GLN A 330 -5.94 -1.89 17.80
CA GLN A 330 -7.28 -1.38 18.11
C GLN A 330 -7.71 -0.29 17.14
N LYS A 331 -6.80 0.66 16.81
CA LYS A 331 -7.12 1.77 15.91
C LYS A 331 -7.29 1.34 14.47
N ILE A 332 -6.44 0.45 13.95
CA ILE A 332 -6.61 -0.06 12.60
C ILE A 332 -7.91 -0.87 12.47
N GLN A 333 -8.29 -1.64 13.50
CA GLN A 333 -9.59 -2.31 13.54
C GLN A 333 -10.75 -1.30 13.49
N GLN A 334 -10.67 -0.20 14.25
CA GLN A 334 -11.68 0.86 14.20
C GLN A 334 -11.76 1.53 12.81
N LEU A 335 -10.62 1.76 12.15
CA LEU A 335 -10.57 2.32 10.80
C LEU A 335 -11.31 1.42 9.79
N ILE A 336 -11.13 0.11 9.86
CA ILE A 336 -11.63 -0.81 8.83
C ILE A 336 -13.01 -1.41 9.13
N LYS A 337 -13.44 -1.48 10.39
CA LYS A 337 -14.58 -2.33 10.80
C LYS A 337 -15.91 -1.96 10.14
N ASP A 338 -16.28 -0.68 10.14
CA ASP A 338 -17.65 -0.27 9.77
C ASP A 338 -17.88 -0.24 8.25
N ASP A 339 -16.82 -0.14 7.46
CA ASP A 339 -16.89 0.00 6.01
C ASP A 339 -15.96 -0.97 5.25
N PHE A 340 -15.54 -2.07 5.89
CA PHE A 340 -14.54 -3.01 5.36
C PHE A 340 -14.75 -3.36 3.88
N THR A 341 -15.97 -3.75 3.49
CA THR A 341 -16.27 -4.12 2.10
C THR A 341 -16.02 -2.96 1.13
N LYS A 342 -16.44 -1.74 1.48
CA LYS A 342 -16.23 -0.56 0.63
C LYS A 342 -14.75 -0.18 0.57
N ILE A 343 -14.05 -0.23 1.70
CA ILE A 343 -12.60 0.04 1.75
C ILE A 343 -11.87 -0.97 0.87
N ASN A 344 -12.21 -2.26 0.97
CA ASN A 344 -11.62 -3.30 0.16
C ASN A 344 -11.97 -3.13 -1.34
N ASP A 345 -13.20 -2.76 -1.69
CA ASP A 345 -13.57 -2.48 -3.09
C ASP A 345 -12.75 -1.30 -3.66
N ALA A 346 -12.60 -0.22 -2.89
CA ALA A 346 -11.76 0.93 -3.27
C ALA A 346 -10.29 0.53 -3.39
N TRP A 347 -9.78 -0.29 -2.47
CA TRP A 347 -8.43 -0.84 -2.52
C TRP A 347 -8.19 -1.69 -3.77
N LEU A 348 -9.11 -2.61 -4.10
CA LEU A 348 -8.99 -3.46 -5.28
C LEU A 348 -9.01 -2.63 -6.57
N LEU A 349 -9.88 -1.60 -6.65
CA LEU A 349 -9.92 -0.67 -7.76
C LEU A 349 -8.63 0.14 -7.87
N PHE A 350 -8.08 0.61 -6.75
CA PHE A 350 -6.77 1.28 -6.69
C PHE A 350 -5.66 0.35 -7.19
N ALA A 351 -5.52 -0.84 -6.62
CA ALA A 351 -4.45 -1.78 -6.95
C ALA A 351 -4.48 -2.22 -8.42
N LYS A 352 -5.67 -2.48 -8.99
CA LYS A 352 -5.83 -2.81 -10.42
C LYS A 352 -5.38 -1.66 -11.34
N ASN A 353 -5.46 -0.43 -10.84
CA ASN A 353 -5.30 0.78 -11.63
C ASN A 353 -4.08 1.61 -11.23
N LEU A 354 -3.26 1.09 -10.33
CA LEU A 354 -2.04 1.74 -9.88
C LEU A 354 -1.10 1.93 -11.07
N GLN A 355 -0.60 3.15 -11.20
CA GLN A 355 0.32 3.59 -12.24
C GLN A 355 1.12 4.78 -11.70
N PRO A 356 2.19 5.20 -12.39
CA PRO A 356 2.88 6.45 -12.05
C PRO A 356 1.91 7.64 -12.06
N GLY A 357 2.08 8.54 -11.10
CA GLY A 357 1.34 9.81 -11.02
C GLY A 357 -0.10 9.69 -10.55
N TYR A 358 -0.54 8.52 -10.07
CA TYR A 358 -1.93 8.25 -9.70
C TYR A 358 -2.55 9.36 -8.82
N ASP A 359 -3.64 9.98 -9.30
CA ASP A 359 -4.36 11.03 -8.58
C ASP A 359 -5.36 10.43 -7.58
N PHE A 360 -4.97 10.35 -6.31
CA PHE A 360 -5.80 9.79 -5.23
C PHE A 360 -7.11 10.57 -4.99
N GLU A 361 -7.12 11.88 -5.20
CA GLU A 361 -8.27 12.74 -4.93
C GLU A 361 -9.34 12.61 -6.02
N ARG A 362 -8.90 12.59 -7.28
CA ARG A 362 -9.80 12.46 -8.43
C ARG A 362 -10.22 11.02 -8.66
N ALA A 363 -9.37 10.04 -8.34
CA ALA A 363 -9.70 8.63 -8.49
C ALA A 363 -10.60 8.07 -7.38
N ALA A 364 -10.70 8.76 -6.23
CA ALA A 364 -11.47 8.31 -5.09
C ALA A 364 -12.93 8.02 -5.45
N ILE A 365 -13.34 6.77 -5.24
CA ILE A 365 -14.71 6.31 -5.47
C ILE A 365 -15.60 6.63 -4.26
N SER A 366 -16.75 7.26 -4.53
CA SER A 366 -17.80 7.46 -3.53
C SER A 366 -18.89 6.41 -3.70
N PHE A 367 -18.99 5.49 -2.74
CA PHE A 367 -20.00 4.45 -2.76
C PHE A 367 -21.36 4.97 -2.30
N ARG A 368 -22.31 5.00 -3.24
CA ARG A 368 -23.71 5.32 -3.00
C ARG A 368 -24.58 4.17 -3.51
N PRO A 369 -25.54 3.65 -2.71
CA PRO A 369 -26.45 2.61 -3.17
C PRO A 369 -27.35 3.14 -4.29
N GLY A 370 -27.59 2.30 -5.29
CA GLY A 370 -28.50 2.60 -6.38
C GLY A 370 -29.96 2.31 -6.06
N GLN A 371 -30.86 3.00 -6.76
CA GLN A 371 -32.30 2.74 -6.74
C GLN A 371 -32.68 1.84 -7.92
N GLN A 372 -33.56 0.87 -7.68
CA GLN A 372 -34.01 -0.06 -8.72
C GLN A 372 -34.96 0.64 -9.69
N LEU A 373 -34.88 0.27 -10.96
CA LEU A 373 -35.85 0.62 -11.99
C LEU A 373 -36.96 -0.45 -12.01
N ASP A 374 -38.08 -0.19 -11.31
CA ASP A 374 -39.09 -1.22 -11.01
C ASP A 374 -39.99 -1.61 -12.20
N GLN A 375 -40.19 -0.71 -13.16
CA GLN A 375 -41.10 -0.92 -14.29
C GLN A 375 -40.33 -1.01 -15.62
N ALA A 376 -40.85 -1.78 -16.57
CA ALA A 376 -40.35 -1.73 -17.95
C ALA A 376 -40.50 -0.29 -18.49
N ASN A 377 -39.51 0.17 -19.22
CA ASN A 377 -39.35 1.56 -19.71
C ASN A 377 -39.17 2.63 -18.62
N SER A 378 -39.01 2.26 -17.34
CA SER A 378 -38.54 3.23 -16.34
C SER A 378 -37.06 3.54 -16.55
N PHE A 379 -36.68 4.79 -16.33
CA PHE A 379 -35.32 5.28 -16.55
C PHE A 379 -34.84 6.17 -15.41
N ALA A 380 -33.52 6.29 -15.29
CA ALA A 380 -32.86 7.25 -14.42
C ALA A 380 -31.67 7.87 -15.15
N VAL A 381 -31.30 9.09 -14.74
CA VAL A 381 -30.21 9.87 -15.33
C VAL A 381 -29.13 10.11 -14.30
N ALA A 382 -27.88 9.84 -14.67
CA ALA A 382 -26.69 10.14 -13.90
C ALA A 382 -25.81 11.15 -14.64
N LYS A 383 -25.25 12.14 -13.94
CA LYS A 383 -24.25 13.06 -14.50
C LYS A 383 -22.85 12.55 -14.13
N ILE A 384 -22.00 12.35 -15.12
CA ILE A 384 -20.66 11.78 -14.98
C ILE A 384 -19.64 12.83 -15.40
N ALA A 385 -18.82 13.28 -14.45
CA ALA A 385 -17.76 14.26 -14.69
C ALA A 385 -16.54 13.59 -15.35
N SER A 386 -15.83 14.30 -16.22
CA SER A 386 -14.62 13.80 -16.89
C SER A 386 -13.37 13.87 -16.01
N ASP A 387 -13.38 14.71 -14.98
CA ASP A 387 -12.25 14.99 -14.08
C ASP A 387 -12.20 14.09 -12.84
N ARG A 388 -12.90 12.94 -12.90
CA ARG A 388 -13.07 11.98 -11.80
C ARG A 388 -12.97 10.55 -12.30
N GLY A 389 -12.57 9.67 -11.37
CA GLY A 389 -12.59 8.23 -11.54
C GLY A 389 -14.00 7.63 -11.54
N TRP A 390 -14.16 6.50 -10.84
CA TRP A 390 -15.44 5.80 -10.77
C TRP A 390 -16.49 6.57 -9.97
N GLN A 391 -17.64 6.80 -10.60
CA GLN A 391 -18.74 7.59 -10.04
C GLN A 391 -20.02 6.75 -9.96
N SER A 392 -20.67 6.73 -8.80
CA SER A 392 -21.97 6.06 -8.67
C SER A 392 -23.01 6.73 -9.56
N SER A 393 -23.72 5.93 -10.34
CA SER A 393 -24.89 6.40 -11.10
C SER A 393 -26.10 6.66 -10.20
N GLY A 394 -26.14 6.06 -9.00
CA GLY A 394 -27.35 5.97 -8.19
C GLY A 394 -28.41 5.02 -8.77
N ILE A 395 -28.06 4.20 -9.76
CA ILE A 395 -28.96 3.27 -10.46
C ILE A 395 -28.58 1.84 -10.10
N ARG A 396 -29.56 1.06 -9.67
CA ARG A 396 -29.39 -0.37 -9.39
C ARG A 396 -30.01 -1.21 -10.49
N VAL A 397 -29.24 -2.17 -10.98
CA VAL A 397 -29.68 -3.18 -11.95
C VAL A 397 -29.95 -4.51 -11.29
N LYS A 398 -30.79 -5.32 -11.94
CA LYS A 398 -31.14 -6.67 -11.52
C LYS A 398 -30.58 -7.67 -12.52
N LYS A 399 -29.88 -8.69 -12.01
CA LYS A 399 -29.33 -9.78 -12.83
C LYS A 399 -30.39 -10.37 -13.76
N GLY A 400 -30.04 -10.50 -15.05
CA GLY A 400 -30.89 -11.07 -16.09
C GLY A 400 -31.84 -10.07 -16.77
N ASP A 401 -32.04 -8.88 -16.20
CA ASP A 401 -32.81 -7.83 -16.86
C ASP A 401 -31.96 -7.12 -17.93
N THR A 402 -32.62 -6.67 -18.99
CA THR A 402 -31.99 -5.92 -20.10
C THR A 402 -32.13 -4.42 -19.87
N TYR A 403 -31.06 -3.68 -20.13
CA TYR A 403 -31.00 -2.24 -20.00
C TYR A 403 -30.48 -1.61 -21.29
N GLU A 404 -30.94 -0.40 -21.56
CA GLU A 404 -30.40 0.49 -22.58
C GLU A 404 -29.76 1.70 -21.91
N LEU A 405 -28.66 2.17 -22.49
CA LEU A 405 -27.90 3.32 -22.06
C LEU A 405 -27.78 4.29 -23.22
N ILE A 406 -28.01 5.57 -22.93
CA ILE A 406 -27.74 6.68 -23.83
C ILE A 406 -26.99 7.75 -23.05
N ALA A 407 -25.79 8.09 -23.50
CA ALA A 407 -24.97 9.15 -22.94
C ALA A 407 -24.90 10.35 -23.89
N LYS A 408 -25.16 11.55 -23.36
CA LYS A 408 -25.14 12.81 -24.11
C LYS A 408 -24.31 13.85 -23.38
N GLY A 409 -23.52 14.61 -24.13
CA GLY A 409 -22.67 15.66 -23.59
C GLY A 409 -21.33 15.71 -24.33
N MET A 410 -20.58 16.76 -24.02
CA MET A 410 -19.24 17.00 -24.53
C MET A 410 -18.36 17.42 -23.36
N PHE A 411 -17.08 17.08 -23.42
CA PHE A 411 -16.08 17.45 -22.42
C PHE A 411 -14.70 17.55 -23.09
N SER A 412 -13.78 18.26 -22.44
CA SER A 412 -12.37 18.35 -22.81
C SER A 412 -11.57 17.31 -22.03
N LEU A 413 -10.61 16.68 -22.70
CA LEU A 413 -9.67 15.69 -22.13
C LEU A 413 -8.23 16.23 -21.97
N ALA A 414 -7.98 17.42 -22.49
CA ALA A 414 -6.71 18.14 -22.40
C ALA A 414 -6.89 19.51 -23.06
N GLU A 415 -6.21 20.54 -22.57
CA GLU A 415 -6.33 21.90 -23.12
C GLU A 415 -5.26 22.22 -24.19
N LYS A 416 -4.17 21.45 -24.23
CA LYS A 416 -3.00 21.75 -25.07
C LYS A 416 -2.72 20.65 -26.09
N PRO A 417 -2.25 21.01 -27.30
CA PRO A 417 -2.05 22.37 -27.82
C PRO A 417 -3.37 23.09 -28.19
N LYS A 418 -4.48 22.36 -28.26
CA LYS A 418 -5.86 22.85 -28.33
C LYS A 418 -6.76 21.87 -27.55
N PRO A 419 -7.97 22.29 -27.11
CA PRO A 419 -8.89 21.42 -26.39
C PRO A 419 -9.19 20.11 -27.13
N TRP A 420 -8.98 18.98 -26.47
CA TRP A 420 -9.34 17.65 -26.97
C TRP A 420 -10.81 17.37 -26.65
N MET A 421 -11.70 17.92 -27.47
CA MET A 421 -13.13 17.73 -27.31
C MET A 421 -13.54 16.29 -27.60
N SER A 422 -14.33 15.71 -26.69
CA SER A 422 -14.78 14.31 -26.75
C SER A 422 -16.25 14.17 -26.37
N THR A 423 -16.83 13.04 -26.77
CA THR A 423 -18.15 12.54 -26.34
C THR A 423 -17.96 11.24 -25.57
N ALA A 424 -19.06 10.62 -25.14
CA ALA A 424 -19.03 9.30 -24.51
C ALA A 424 -18.49 8.16 -25.41
N ASP A 425 -18.35 8.34 -26.72
CA ASP A 425 -17.70 7.36 -27.60
C ASP A 425 -16.16 7.39 -27.50
N GLY A 426 -15.62 8.53 -27.06
CA GLY A 426 -14.19 8.80 -26.97
C GLY A 426 -13.56 9.29 -28.28
N ILE A 427 -12.32 9.76 -28.17
CA ILE A 427 -11.45 10.10 -29.29
C ILE A 427 -10.52 8.91 -29.61
N SER A 428 -10.24 8.68 -30.89
CA SER A 428 -9.56 7.46 -31.37
C SER A 428 -8.09 7.65 -31.78
N PHE A 429 -7.47 8.80 -31.52
CA PHE A 429 -6.03 8.99 -31.77
C PHE A 429 -5.15 8.67 -30.55
N ARG A 430 -5.77 8.51 -29.37
CA ARG A 430 -5.10 8.11 -28.12
C ARG A 430 -5.98 7.12 -27.37
N TYR A 431 -5.34 6.14 -26.74
CA TYR A 431 -6.00 5.07 -26.02
C TYR A 431 -5.42 4.95 -24.62
N PHE A 432 -6.27 4.62 -23.66
CA PHE A 432 -5.86 4.22 -22.32
C PHE A 432 -6.44 2.83 -22.03
N LYS A 433 -5.57 1.89 -21.62
CA LYS A 433 -5.90 0.47 -21.41
C LYS A 433 -6.69 -0.17 -22.58
N GLY A 434 -6.30 0.17 -23.81
CA GLY A 434 -6.91 -0.37 -25.03
C GLY A 434 -8.27 0.23 -25.41
N GLN A 435 -8.75 1.24 -24.67
CA GLN A 435 -10.02 1.92 -24.95
C GLN A 435 -9.76 3.36 -25.43
N PRO A 436 -10.56 3.91 -26.37
CA PRO A 436 -10.50 5.31 -26.77
C PRO A 436 -10.54 6.26 -25.56
N LEU A 437 -9.77 7.34 -25.62
CA LEU A 437 -9.75 8.33 -24.54
C LEU A 437 -11.12 9.05 -24.46
N GLY A 438 -11.67 9.20 -23.26
CA GLY A 438 -13.01 9.71 -22.97
C GLY A 438 -14.15 8.71 -23.14
N ARG A 439 -13.91 7.50 -23.64
CA ARG A 439 -14.98 6.52 -23.80
C ARG A 439 -15.68 6.24 -22.46
N LEU A 440 -17.01 6.18 -22.46
CA LEU A 440 -17.77 5.82 -21.27
C LEU A 440 -17.57 4.33 -20.96
N ILE A 441 -17.08 4.06 -19.75
CA ILE A 441 -16.88 2.72 -19.21
C ILE A 441 -17.80 2.55 -18.00
N MET A 442 -18.38 1.35 -17.89
CA MET A 442 -19.25 0.94 -16.80
C MET A 442 -18.60 -0.16 -15.98
N LEU A 443 -18.85 -0.18 -14.66
CA LEU A 443 -18.73 -1.37 -13.83
C LEU A 443 -19.99 -1.54 -12.97
N ILE A 444 -20.19 -2.72 -12.38
CA ILE A 444 -21.31 -2.99 -11.48
C ILE A 444 -20.77 -3.45 -10.13
N ARG A 445 -21.11 -2.72 -9.08
CA ARG A 445 -20.84 -3.14 -7.70
C ARG A 445 -22.00 -4.00 -7.20
N PRO A 446 -21.79 -5.28 -6.88
CA PRO A 446 -22.87 -6.17 -6.48
C PRO A 446 -23.44 -5.79 -5.11
N ASP A 447 -24.73 -6.06 -4.89
CA ASP A 447 -25.38 -5.77 -3.60
C ASP A 447 -24.87 -6.67 -2.47
N SER A 448 -24.65 -7.93 -2.82
CA SER A 448 -24.19 -8.96 -1.91
C SER A 448 -23.14 -9.80 -2.60
N VAL A 449 -22.13 -10.18 -1.84
CA VAL A 449 -21.05 -11.02 -2.30
C VAL A 449 -21.31 -12.44 -1.80
N SER A 450 -21.73 -13.34 -2.69
CA SER A 450 -21.96 -14.76 -2.35
C SER A 450 -20.83 -15.69 -2.77
N GLY A 451 -19.87 -15.21 -3.56
CA GLY A 451 -18.69 -15.99 -3.98
C GLY A 451 -17.56 -15.14 -4.54
N ILE A 452 -16.47 -15.80 -4.95
CA ILE A 452 -15.27 -15.13 -5.51
C ILE A 452 -15.62 -14.38 -6.81
N SER A 453 -16.44 -14.96 -7.68
CA SER A 453 -16.89 -14.28 -8.91
C SER A 453 -17.63 -12.97 -8.60
N ASP A 454 -18.53 -12.97 -7.61
CA ASP A 454 -19.20 -11.73 -7.17
C ASP A 454 -18.18 -10.72 -6.62
N ARG A 455 -17.17 -11.16 -5.84
CA ARG A 455 -16.11 -10.27 -5.32
C ARG A 455 -15.37 -9.54 -6.43
N LEU A 456 -15.07 -10.26 -7.52
CA LEU A 456 -14.28 -9.73 -8.62
C LEU A 456 -15.09 -8.94 -9.62
N SER A 457 -16.43 -8.96 -9.55
CA SER A 457 -17.29 -8.18 -10.45
C SER A 457 -17.07 -6.67 -10.38
N ILE A 458 -16.62 -6.13 -9.23
CA ILE A 458 -16.19 -4.72 -9.10
C ILE A 458 -15.00 -4.39 -10.02
N LEU A 459 -14.23 -5.40 -10.45
CA LEU A 459 -13.09 -5.26 -11.35
C LEU A 459 -13.45 -5.51 -12.81
N GLU A 460 -14.68 -5.90 -13.13
CA GLU A 460 -15.11 -6.06 -14.51
C GLU A 460 -15.53 -4.72 -15.11
N GLU A 461 -14.90 -4.35 -16.23
CA GLU A 461 -15.13 -3.09 -16.92
C GLU A 461 -15.81 -3.35 -18.27
N TYR A 462 -16.89 -2.64 -18.55
CA TYR A 462 -17.68 -2.75 -19.77
C TYR A 462 -17.58 -1.43 -20.56
N PRO A 463 -16.83 -1.39 -21.68
CA PRO A 463 -16.64 -0.18 -22.47
C PRO A 463 -17.84 0.09 -23.41
N LEU A 464 -18.86 0.79 -22.89
CA LEU A 464 -20.16 0.94 -23.56
C LEU A 464 -20.16 1.99 -24.69
N GLY A 465 -19.47 3.12 -24.51
CA GLY A 465 -19.58 4.25 -25.44
C GLY A 465 -20.84 5.10 -25.22
N ALA A 466 -21.29 5.83 -26.26
CA ALA A 466 -22.44 6.74 -26.16
C ALA A 466 -23.80 6.05 -26.14
N SER A 467 -23.89 4.81 -26.64
CA SER A 467 -25.13 4.03 -26.66
C SER A 467 -24.84 2.55 -26.55
N ALA A 468 -25.58 1.84 -25.70
CA ALA A 468 -25.45 0.39 -25.56
C ALA A 468 -26.75 -0.26 -25.06
N THR A 469 -26.94 -1.53 -25.41
CA THR A 469 -27.95 -2.41 -24.81
C THR A 469 -27.24 -3.62 -24.23
N TRP A 470 -27.51 -3.96 -22.98
CA TRP A 470 -26.86 -5.08 -22.30
C TRP A 470 -27.81 -5.76 -21.33
N MET A 471 -27.49 -7.01 -20.98
CA MET A 471 -28.13 -7.74 -19.89
C MET A 471 -27.24 -7.66 -18.66
N ALA A 472 -27.81 -7.36 -17.50
CA ALA A 472 -27.03 -7.25 -16.27
C ALA A 472 -26.53 -8.63 -15.82
N PRO A 473 -25.20 -8.86 -15.69
CA PRO A 473 -24.66 -10.15 -15.28
C PRO A 473 -24.82 -10.41 -13.77
N VAL A 474 -24.91 -9.33 -12.99
CA VAL A 474 -25.09 -9.34 -11.54
C VAL A 474 -26.10 -8.26 -11.12
N SER A 475 -26.74 -8.44 -9.96
CA SER A 475 -27.56 -7.40 -9.35
C SER A 475 -26.67 -6.47 -8.54
N GLY A 476 -26.79 -5.16 -8.76
CA GLY A 476 -25.89 -4.20 -8.12
C GLY A 476 -26.06 -2.78 -8.61
N THR A 477 -25.26 -1.88 -8.04
CA THR A 477 -25.23 -0.46 -8.42
C THR A 477 -24.25 -0.22 -9.55
N ILE A 478 -24.67 0.50 -10.58
CA ILE A 478 -23.81 0.87 -11.70
C ILE A 478 -22.89 2.04 -11.30
N TYR A 479 -21.62 1.94 -11.68
CA TYR A 479 -20.67 3.05 -11.64
C TYR A 479 -20.15 3.32 -13.05
N PHE A 480 -19.90 4.59 -13.34
CA PHE A 480 -19.38 5.03 -14.62
C PHE A 480 -18.08 5.82 -14.46
N ARG A 481 -17.30 5.83 -15.53
CA ARG A 481 -16.12 6.67 -15.71
C ARG A 481 -15.99 7.05 -17.18
N LEU A 482 -15.44 8.22 -17.47
CA LEU A 482 -14.93 8.59 -18.79
C LEU A 482 -13.44 8.22 -18.85
N ASN A 483 -13.07 7.42 -19.84
CA ASN A 483 -11.76 6.76 -19.88
C ASN A 483 -10.59 7.75 -19.97
N ASP A 484 -9.63 7.68 -19.06
CA ASP A 484 -8.41 8.47 -19.11
C ASP A 484 -7.29 7.78 -18.32
N ALA A 485 -6.05 8.24 -18.44
CA ALA A 485 -5.02 7.88 -17.50
C ALA A 485 -5.35 8.44 -16.10
N TRP A 486 -4.93 7.75 -15.05
CA TRP A 486 -5.25 8.14 -13.67
C TRP A 486 -4.45 9.35 -13.17
N ASP A 487 -3.38 9.70 -13.87
CA ASP A 487 -2.53 10.88 -13.66
C ASP A 487 -2.94 12.09 -14.55
N GLU A 488 -3.87 11.88 -15.49
CA GLU A 488 -4.34 12.90 -16.46
C GLU A 488 -5.79 13.32 -16.19
N LEU A 489 -6.38 12.94 -15.05
CA LEU A 489 -7.73 13.41 -14.69
C LEU A 489 -7.77 14.91 -14.39
N GLY A 490 -6.62 15.55 -14.20
CA GLY A 490 -6.47 16.92 -13.69
C GLY A 490 -6.82 18.02 -14.69
N ASP A 491 -6.66 17.75 -15.98
CA ASP A 491 -6.92 18.69 -17.09
C ASP A 491 -8.17 18.34 -17.90
N ASN A 492 -8.98 17.42 -17.39
CA ASN A 492 -10.30 17.14 -17.91
C ASN A 492 -11.33 18.18 -17.44
N GLU A 493 -12.21 18.62 -18.34
CA GLU A 493 -13.28 19.56 -18.00
C GLU A 493 -14.60 19.19 -18.67
N GLY A 494 -15.69 19.18 -17.90
CA GLY A 494 -17.04 18.93 -18.39
C GLY A 494 -17.63 17.62 -17.89
N SER A 495 -18.69 17.16 -18.55
CA SER A 495 -19.45 15.99 -18.11
C SER A 495 -20.38 15.46 -19.20
N VAL A 496 -20.84 14.22 -19.03
CA VAL A 496 -21.94 13.64 -19.80
C VAL A 496 -23.13 13.32 -18.89
N SER A 497 -24.33 13.37 -19.46
CA SER A 497 -25.55 12.84 -18.85
C SER A 497 -25.83 11.45 -19.40
N VAL A 498 -25.86 10.45 -18.54
CA VAL A 498 -26.07 9.03 -18.87
C VAL A 498 -27.48 8.65 -18.44
N THR A 499 -28.33 8.29 -19.40
CA THR A 499 -29.66 7.75 -19.15
C THR A 499 -29.60 6.24 -19.20
N VAL A 500 -30.10 5.55 -18.17
CA VAL A 500 -30.25 4.10 -18.16
C VAL A 500 -31.74 3.76 -18.08
N THR A 501 -32.22 2.94 -19.01
CA THR A 501 -33.62 2.54 -19.14
C THR A 501 -33.72 1.02 -19.01
N ARG A 502 -34.64 0.52 -18.17
CA ARG A 502 -34.96 -0.91 -18.13
C ARG A 502 -35.86 -1.27 -19.31
N LYS A 503 -35.50 -2.27 -20.11
CA LYS A 503 -36.28 -2.70 -21.27
C LYS A 503 -37.42 -3.64 -20.89
#